data_AF-A0AA43XKT3-F1
#
_entry.id   AF-A0AA43XKT3-F1
#
_cell.length_a   1.000
_cell.length_b   1.000
_cell.length_c   1.000
_cell.angle_alpha   90.00
_cell.angle_beta   90.00
_cell.angle_gamma   90.00
#
_symmetry.space_group_name_H-M   'P 1'
#
loop_
_entity.id
_entity.type
_entity.pdbx_description
1 polymer ?
#
loop_
_entity_poly.entity_id
_entity_poly.type
_entity_poly.pdbx_seq_one_letter_code
_entity_poly.pdbx_strand_id
1 'polypeptide(L)'
;MIRSFMDSNVWDSEFGFINQQEHFEKVWKDVENTTRLYMKDYTEHIRSNYESEDINQAILKHFKTLIDKHETVHEKYYELFNMEAMEEYEEDVDGFKGSILSRQCTVIQKTLNSKSEALRDWKFKFKISTPQELYDTFYNIMTFAEEYEEKCKDLADETGLVEFDRLSDTGLDKLEEDGCYLQGVIGTGILSTVLNALYPHRFPGQFKQGLYALYFLSERKTIDMGSGSSEFLMVKDDMKSKTGIIETEHNYYYPYHVFVLYTQKIHNLINEYIYEHYGIRFPTEYRYVLTNDFYLFVTMCNKESIATLSGNDDINKFNQSV
;
A
#
# COMPACT_ATOMS: atom_id res chain seq x y z
N MET A 1 20.26 14.83 21.63
CA MET A 1 20.15 13.66 20.74
C MET A 1 19.02 12.82 21.31
N ILE A 2 17.78 13.09 20.90
CA ILE A 2 16.63 12.29 21.31
C ILE A 2 16.73 11.05 20.41
N ARG A 3 17.01 9.88 20.98
CA ARG A 3 16.88 8.63 20.25
C ARG A 3 15.41 8.50 19.89
N SER A 4 15.12 8.33 18.60
CA SER A 4 13.80 7.89 18.19
C SER A 4 13.50 6.57 18.89
N PHE A 5 12.24 6.32 19.28
CA PHE A 5 11.82 4.99 19.74
C PHE A 5 12.10 3.89 18.69
N MET A 6 12.37 4.27 17.44
CA MET A 6 12.83 3.41 16.35
C MET A 6 14.21 2.76 16.57
N ASP A 7 15.09 3.32 17.42
CA ASP A 7 16.40 2.74 17.77
C ASP A 7 16.35 2.04 19.14
N SER A 8 15.26 1.33 19.43
CA SER A 8 15.05 0.66 20.71
C SER A 8 14.84 -0.84 20.53
N ASN A 9 15.29 -1.63 21.50
CA ASN A 9 15.03 -3.08 21.55
C ASN A 9 13.52 -3.41 21.50
N VAL A 10 12.65 -2.47 21.86
CA VAL A 10 11.19 -2.64 21.76
C VAL A 10 10.77 -2.68 20.30
N TRP A 11 11.31 -1.80 19.46
CA TRP A 11 11.02 -1.74 18.04
C TRP A 11 11.43 -3.03 17.31
N ASP A 12 12.68 -3.49 17.51
CA ASP A 12 13.14 -4.75 16.94
C ASP A 12 12.28 -5.95 17.38
N SER A 13 11.82 -5.94 18.64
CA SER A 13 10.93 -6.98 19.16
C SER A 13 9.53 -6.94 18.53
N GLU A 14 9.00 -5.74 18.27
CA GLU A 14 7.69 -5.54 17.65
C GLU A 14 7.69 -5.99 16.19
N PHE A 15 8.71 -5.64 15.40
CA PHE A 15 8.82 -6.12 14.02
C PHE A 15 9.08 -7.62 13.95
N GLY A 16 9.90 -8.15 14.86
CA GLY A 16 10.08 -9.60 15.00
C GLY A 16 8.77 -10.31 15.34
N PHE A 17 7.86 -9.65 16.06
CA PHE A 17 6.56 -10.18 16.43
C PHE A 17 5.52 -10.09 15.30
N ILE A 18 5.48 -8.98 14.54
CA ILE A 18 4.61 -8.81 13.37
C ILE A 18 4.85 -9.91 12.31
N ASN A 19 6.09 -10.37 12.17
CA ASN A 19 6.47 -11.43 11.24
C ASN A 19 6.12 -12.87 11.72
N GLN A 20 5.47 -13.03 12.88
CA GLN A 20 5.09 -14.35 13.39
C GLN A 20 3.72 -14.77 12.86
N GLN A 21 3.66 -15.97 12.30
CA GLN A 21 2.42 -16.55 11.76
C GLN A 21 1.29 -16.59 12.82
N GLU A 22 1.61 -16.96 14.06
CA GLU A 22 0.61 -17.03 15.16
C GLU A 22 0.01 -15.65 15.47
N HIS A 23 0.83 -14.61 15.45
CA HIS A 23 0.39 -13.23 15.64
C HIS A 23 -0.47 -12.76 14.47
N PHE A 24 -0.02 -13.01 13.23
CA PHE A 24 -0.81 -12.72 12.02
C PHE A 24 -2.21 -13.36 12.11
N GLU A 25 -2.31 -14.63 12.49
CA GLU A 25 -3.61 -15.33 12.61
C GLU A 25 -4.51 -14.72 13.68
N LYS A 26 -3.92 -14.26 14.79
CA LYS A 26 -4.66 -13.58 15.86
C LYS A 26 -5.26 -12.27 15.37
N VAL A 27 -4.47 -11.44 14.70
CA VAL A 27 -4.92 -10.15 14.15
C VAL A 27 -5.90 -10.38 13.01
N TRP A 28 -5.65 -11.37 12.14
CA TRP A 28 -6.54 -11.74 11.04
C TRP A 28 -7.95 -12.06 11.50
N LYS A 29 -8.13 -12.74 12.63
CA LYS A 29 -9.46 -13.03 13.17
C LYS A 29 -10.29 -11.77 13.44
N ASP A 30 -9.66 -10.71 13.93
CA ASP A 30 -10.34 -9.43 14.15
C ASP A 30 -10.61 -8.72 12.82
N VAL A 31 -9.63 -8.70 11.91
CA VAL A 31 -9.74 -8.12 10.57
C VAL A 31 -10.84 -8.80 9.73
N GLU A 32 -10.93 -10.12 9.74
CA GLU A 32 -11.91 -10.90 8.98
C GLU A 32 -13.35 -10.52 9.37
N ASN A 33 -13.65 -10.52 10.67
CA ASN A 33 -14.98 -10.22 11.17
C ASN A 33 -15.45 -8.82 10.73
N THR A 34 -14.59 -7.82 10.88
CA THR A 34 -14.93 -6.44 10.49
C THR A 34 -14.96 -6.27 8.98
N THR A 35 -14.06 -6.93 8.23
CA THR A 35 -14.10 -6.96 6.75
C THR A 35 -15.47 -7.39 6.27
N ARG A 36 -16.04 -8.48 6.84
CA ARG A 36 -17.38 -8.97 6.49
C ARG A 36 -18.49 -7.95 6.69
N LEU A 37 -18.38 -7.07 7.68
CA LEU A 37 -19.32 -5.98 7.88
C LEU A 37 -19.18 -4.89 6.79
N TYR A 38 -17.95 -4.51 6.46
CA TYR A 38 -17.68 -3.48 5.44
C TYR A 38 -18.04 -3.93 4.02
N MET A 39 -18.01 -5.23 3.69
CA MET A 39 -18.34 -5.71 2.34
C MET A 39 -19.76 -5.34 1.91
N LYS A 40 -20.73 -5.43 2.83
CA LYS A 40 -22.09 -5.01 2.55
C LYS A 40 -22.16 -3.51 2.26
N ASP A 41 -21.59 -2.70 3.12
CA ASP A 41 -21.58 -1.24 2.97
C ASP A 41 -20.82 -0.80 1.72
N TYR A 42 -19.78 -1.54 1.34
CA TYR A 42 -19.02 -1.32 0.10
C TYR A 42 -19.89 -1.53 -1.14
N THR A 43 -20.64 -2.63 -1.20
CA THR A 43 -21.55 -2.89 -2.35
C THR A 43 -22.72 -1.91 -2.42
N GLU A 44 -23.24 -1.45 -1.27
CA GLU A 44 -24.24 -0.37 -1.25
C GLU A 44 -23.63 0.98 -1.67
N HIS A 45 -22.39 1.25 -1.29
CA HIS A 45 -21.67 2.43 -1.78
C HIS A 45 -21.49 2.41 -3.30
N ILE A 46 -21.09 1.26 -3.87
CA ILE A 46 -21.05 1.08 -5.32
C ILE A 46 -22.43 1.41 -5.92
N ARG A 47 -23.50 0.83 -5.38
CA ARG A 47 -24.87 1.10 -5.85
C ARG A 47 -25.20 2.59 -5.87
N SER A 48 -24.87 3.30 -4.80
CA SER A 48 -25.14 4.74 -4.65
C SER A 48 -24.41 5.60 -5.69
N ASN A 49 -23.29 5.13 -6.23
CA ASN A 49 -22.57 5.84 -7.31
C ASN A 49 -23.21 5.64 -8.70
N TYR A 50 -24.17 4.71 -8.81
CA TYR A 50 -24.84 4.33 -10.05
C TYR A 50 -26.35 4.18 -9.87
N GLU A 51 -27.01 5.14 -9.21
CA GLU A 51 -28.42 5.07 -8.77
C GLU A 51 -29.43 4.74 -9.88
N SER A 52 -29.10 5.03 -11.14
CA SER A 52 -29.96 4.74 -12.30
C SER A 52 -29.88 3.31 -12.83
N GLU A 53 -28.92 2.52 -12.35
CA GLU A 53 -28.63 1.16 -12.81
C GLU A 53 -29.17 0.13 -11.81
N ASP A 54 -29.46 -1.10 -12.28
CA ASP A 54 -29.62 -2.22 -11.34
C ASP A 54 -28.26 -2.56 -10.68
N ILE A 55 -28.29 -3.24 -9.53
CA ILE A 55 -27.09 -3.49 -8.74
C ILE A 55 -26.01 -4.28 -9.51
N ASN A 56 -26.40 -5.22 -10.37
CA ASN A 56 -25.44 -6.01 -11.13
C ASN A 56 -24.76 -5.15 -12.19
N GLN A 57 -25.52 -4.29 -12.88
CA GLN A 57 -24.95 -3.32 -13.83
C GLN A 57 -24.09 -2.27 -13.15
N ALA A 58 -24.49 -1.78 -11.97
CA ALA A 58 -23.68 -0.88 -11.15
C ALA A 58 -22.31 -1.50 -10.81
N ILE A 59 -22.29 -2.76 -10.33
CA ILE A 59 -21.05 -3.48 -10.02
C ILE A 59 -20.18 -3.67 -11.26
N LEU A 60 -20.74 -4.14 -12.38
CA LEU A 60 -19.98 -4.33 -13.62
C LEU A 60 -19.38 -3.01 -14.14
N LYS A 61 -20.13 -1.92 -14.08
CA LYS A 61 -19.68 -0.58 -14.48
C LYS A 61 -18.61 -0.03 -13.55
N HIS A 62 -18.73 -0.29 -12.24
CA HIS A 62 -17.68 0.02 -11.27
C HIS A 62 -16.39 -0.74 -11.58
N PHE A 63 -16.48 -2.05 -11.77
CA PHE A 63 -15.33 -2.90 -12.11
C PHE A 63 -14.63 -2.43 -13.38
N LYS A 64 -15.40 -2.17 -14.44
CA LYS A 64 -14.87 -1.60 -15.67
C LYS A 64 -14.17 -0.26 -15.43
N THR A 65 -14.76 0.61 -14.62
CA THR A 65 -14.15 1.91 -14.28
C THR A 65 -12.83 1.74 -13.52
N LEU A 66 -12.73 0.75 -12.62
CA LEU A 66 -11.50 0.45 -11.91
C LEU A 66 -10.41 -0.06 -12.84
N ILE A 67 -10.75 -1.00 -13.73
CA ILE A 67 -9.82 -1.57 -14.71
C ILE A 67 -9.37 -0.51 -15.70
N ASP A 68 -10.29 0.24 -16.32
CA ASP A 68 -9.96 1.28 -17.31
C ASP A 68 -9.03 2.35 -16.70
N LYS A 69 -9.23 2.73 -15.43
CA LYS A 69 -8.32 3.64 -14.70
C LYS A 69 -6.96 3.01 -14.42
N HIS A 70 -6.93 1.73 -14.10
CA HIS A 70 -5.69 1.02 -13.84
C HIS A 70 -4.86 0.87 -15.11
N GLU A 71 -5.47 0.52 -16.24
CA GLU A 71 -4.80 0.40 -17.55
C GLU A 71 -4.04 1.67 -17.93
N THR A 72 -4.65 2.85 -17.74
CA THR A 72 -3.96 4.13 -17.98
C THR A 72 -2.72 4.31 -17.08
N VAL A 73 -2.77 3.78 -15.85
CA VAL A 73 -1.62 3.80 -14.93
C VAL A 73 -0.59 2.76 -15.35
N HIS A 74 -1.03 1.56 -15.71
CA HIS A 74 -0.20 0.46 -16.19
C HIS A 74 0.63 0.89 -17.40
N GLU A 75 -0.01 1.37 -18.48
CA GLU A 75 0.66 1.84 -19.70
C GLU A 75 1.77 2.83 -19.36
N LYS A 76 1.45 3.83 -18.53
CA LYS A 76 2.41 4.86 -18.13
C LYS A 76 3.59 4.29 -17.34
N TYR A 77 3.38 3.36 -16.41
CA TYR A 77 4.48 2.80 -15.62
C TYR A 77 5.26 1.75 -16.41
N TYR A 78 4.61 1.01 -17.31
CA TYR A 78 5.23 0.05 -18.19
C TYR A 78 6.23 0.73 -19.14
N GLU A 79 5.84 1.86 -19.75
CA GLU A 79 6.76 2.67 -20.58
C GLU A 79 8.00 3.14 -19.82
N LEU A 80 7.90 3.34 -18.50
CA LEU A 80 8.98 3.89 -17.67
C LEU A 80 9.86 2.81 -17.03
N PHE A 81 9.39 1.57 -16.90
CA PHE A 81 10.03 0.59 -16.02
C PHE A 81 10.08 -0.83 -16.58
N ASN A 82 9.66 -1.08 -17.83
CA ASN A 82 9.98 -2.35 -18.46
C ASN A 82 11.50 -2.55 -18.55
N MET A 83 11.97 -3.81 -18.61
CA MET A 83 13.41 -4.09 -18.55
C MET A 83 14.20 -3.50 -19.71
N GLU A 84 13.62 -3.41 -20.92
CA GLU A 84 14.29 -2.75 -22.06
C GLU A 84 14.57 -1.27 -21.76
N ALA A 85 13.59 -0.55 -21.20
CA ALA A 85 13.77 0.84 -20.78
C ALA A 85 14.80 0.96 -19.64
N MET A 86 14.78 0.03 -18.69
CA MET A 86 15.76 0.02 -17.59
C MET A 86 17.19 -0.22 -18.09
N GLU A 87 17.39 -1.06 -19.10
CA GLU A 87 18.70 -1.25 -19.74
C GLU A 87 19.16 0.02 -20.47
N GLU A 88 18.28 0.72 -21.18
CA GLU A 88 18.61 2.00 -21.83
C GLU A 88 19.04 3.08 -20.82
N TYR A 89 18.41 3.11 -19.64
CA TYR A 89 18.73 4.08 -18.60
C TYR A 89 20.10 3.86 -17.93
N GLU A 90 20.70 2.67 -18.09
CA GLU A 90 22.06 2.39 -17.59
C GLU A 90 23.08 3.36 -18.20
N GLU A 91 22.88 3.76 -19.46
CA GLU A 91 23.78 4.67 -20.18
C GLU A 91 23.66 6.14 -19.70
N ASP A 92 22.53 6.54 -19.09
CA ASP A 92 22.28 7.90 -18.58
C ASP A 92 21.47 7.89 -17.27
N VAL A 93 22.12 7.46 -16.19
CA VAL A 93 21.52 7.44 -14.85
C VAL A 93 21.14 8.83 -14.33
N ASP A 94 21.84 9.88 -14.76
CA ASP A 94 21.49 11.28 -14.45
C ASP A 94 20.14 11.66 -15.08
N GLY A 95 19.94 11.29 -16.34
CA GLY A 95 18.68 11.40 -17.07
C GLY A 95 17.56 10.59 -16.42
N PHE A 96 17.85 9.37 -15.95
CA PHE A 96 16.91 8.55 -15.19
C PHE A 96 16.39 9.29 -13.95
N LYS A 97 17.29 9.79 -13.09
CA LYS A 97 16.89 10.55 -11.91
C LYS A 97 16.16 11.85 -12.27
N GLY A 98 16.73 12.64 -13.18
CA GLY A 98 16.30 14.02 -13.45
C GLY A 98 15.07 14.15 -14.34
N SER A 99 14.89 13.24 -15.30
CA SER A 99 13.78 13.23 -16.25
C SER A 99 12.75 12.16 -15.88
N ILE A 100 13.16 10.89 -15.84
CA ILE A 100 12.25 9.75 -15.67
C ILE A 100 11.61 9.80 -14.27
N LEU A 101 12.40 9.70 -13.21
CA LEU A 101 11.89 9.69 -11.84
C LEU A 101 11.28 11.04 -11.43
N SER A 102 11.98 12.15 -11.65
CA SER A 102 11.54 13.44 -11.12
C SER A 102 10.36 14.07 -11.86
N ARG A 103 10.14 13.72 -13.15
CA ARG A 103 9.12 14.38 -14.00
C ARG A 103 8.07 13.43 -14.55
N GLN A 104 8.40 12.17 -14.78
CA GLN A 104 7.48 11.23 -15.45
C GLN A 104 6.86 10.23 -14.47
N CYS A 105 7.63 9.70 -13.53
CA CYS A 105 7.15 8.80 -12.47
C CYS A 105 6.17 9.55 -11.55
N THR A 106 4.87 9.24 -11.68
CA THR A 106 3.79 10.03 -11.05
C THR A 106 3.91 10.09 -9.53
N VAL A 107 4.25 8.97 -8.87
CA VAL A 107 4.36 8.92 -7.40
C VAL A 107 5.52 9.75 -6.88
N ILE A 108 6.68 9.72 -7.55
CA ILE A 108 7.85 10.53 -7.18
C ILE A 108 7.60 12.00 -7.50
N GLN A 109 7.10 12.32 -8.70
CA GLN A 109 6.80 13.68 -9.12
C GLN A 109 5.81 14.36 -8.15
N LYS A 110 4.72 13.67 -7.77
CA LYS A 110 3.76 14.20 -6.79
C LYS A 110 4.40 14.42 -5.42
N THR A 111 5.28 13.51 -4.99
CA THR A 111 5.97 13.63 -3.70
C THR A 111 6.93 14.81 -3.69
N LEU A 112 7.72 15.02 -4.76
CA LEU A 112 8.60 16.18 -4.94
C LEU A 112 7.83 17.51 -4.94
N ASN A 113 6.66 17.55 -5.57
CA ASN A 113 5.84 18.75 -5.71
C ASN A 113 4.87 19.01 -4.54
N SER A 114 4.75 18.07 -3.60
CA SER A 114 3.83 18.21 -2.45
C SER A 114 4.20 19.39 -1.56
N LYS A 115 3.22 20.10 -0.99
CA LYS A 115 3.48 21.19 -0.02
C LYS A 115 3.64 20.70 1.42
N SER A 116 3.51 19.39 1.67
CA SER A 116 3.58 18.82 3.02
C SER A 116 4.97 19.00 3.64
N GLU A 117 5.02 19.55 4.86
CA GLU A 117 6.25 19.67 5.64
C GLU A 117 6.82 18.30 6.02
N ALA A 118 5.96 17.28 6.21
CA ALA A 118 6.38 15.92 6.52
C ALA A 118 7.22 15.26 5.42
N LEU A 119 7.15 15.76 4.18
CA LEU A 119 7.93 15.25 3.05
C LEU A 119 9.27 15.99 2.88
N ARG A 120 9.59 16.96 3.74
CA ARG A 120 10.84 17.74 3.61
C ARG A 120 12.07 16.85 3.66
N ASP A 121 12.13 15.93 4.61
CA ASP A 121 13.27 15.03 4.80
C ASP A 121 13.39 14.05 3.64
N TRP A 122 12.27 13.49 3.18
CA TRP A 122 12.25 12.63 1.99
C TRP A 122 12.79 13.36 0.75
N LYS A 123 12.34 14.61 0.50
CA LYS A 123 12.80 15.40 -0.64
C LYS A 123 14.29 15.71 -0.57
N PHE A 124 14.78 16.00 0.64
CA PHE A 124 16.20 16.21 0.86
C PHE A 124 16.99 14.93 0.55
N LYS A 125 16.57 13.78 1.10
CA LYS A 125 17.20 12.48 0.86
C LYS A 125 17.19 12.09 -0.63
N PHE A 126 16.06 12.24 -1.33
CA PHE A 126 15.98 12.02 -2.77
C PHE A 126 16.95 12.92 -3.55
N LYS A 127 17.05 14.19 -3.17
CA LYS A 127 17.95 15.14 -3.83
C LYS A 127 19.42 14.72 -3.67
N ILE A 128 19.84 14.30 -2.48
CA ILE A 128 21.24 13.93 -2.19
C ILE A 128 21.61 12.51 -2.61
N SER A 129 20.63 11.61 -2.80
CA SER A 129 20.88 10.24 -3.30
C SER A 129 21.57 10.32 -4.66
N THR A 130 22.54 9.46 -4.91
CA THR A 130 23.20 9.44 -6.21
C THR A 130 22.22 8.93 -7.29
N PRO A 131 22.37 9.39 -8.54
CA PRO A 131 21.58 8.83 -9.64
C PRO A 131 21.76 7.31 -9.78
N GLN A 132 22.98 6.80 -9.56
CA GLN A 132 23.28 5.37 -9.59
C GLN A 132 22.51 4.58 -8.53
N GLU A 133 22.52 5.01 -7.26
CA GLU A 133 21.76 4.32 -6.19
C GLU A 133 20.27 4.21 -6.52
N LEU A 134 19.69 5.26 -7.10
CA LEU A 134 18.29 5.26 -7.53
C LEU A 134 18.08 4.30 -8.71
N TYR A 135 18.97 4.30 -9.70
CA TYR A 135 18.93 3.37 -10.82
C TYR A 135 18.99 1.92 -10.34
N ASP A 136 20.03 1.57 -9.58
CA ASP A 136 20.26 0.20 -9.07
C ASP A 136 19.04 -0.29 -8.28
N THR A 137 18.47 0.56 -7.42
CA THR A 137 17.27 0.22 -6.64
C THR A 137 16.09 -0.11 -7.55
N PHE A 138 15.80 0.70 -8.56
CA PHE A 138 14.68 0.45 -9.48
C PHE A 138 14.95 -0.77 -10.38
N TYR A 139 16.18 -0.96 -10.83
CA TYR A 139 16.59 -2.14 -11.60
C TYR A 139 16.36 -3.42 -10.79
N ASN A 140 16.75 -3.42 -9.51
CA ASN A 140 16.49 -4.53 -8.60
C ASN A 140 14.99 -4.78 -8.40
N ILE A 141 14.17 -3.74 -8.22
CA ILE A 141 12.70 -3.90 -8.11
C ILE A 141 12.13 -4.56 -9.37
N MET A 142 12.57 -4.16 -10.56
CA MET A 142 12.06 -4.71 -11.82
C MET A 142 12.53 -6.14 -12.06
N THR A 143 13.80 -6.42 -11.81
CA THR A 143 14.37 -7.77 -11.86
C THR A 143 13.62 -8.71 -10.91
N PHE A 144 13.44 -8.28 -9.65
CA PHE A 144 12.66 -9.04 -8.67
C PHE A 144 11.23 -9.31 -9.16
N ALA A 145 10.57 -8.29 -9.72
CA ALA A 145 9.18 -8.42 -10.16
C ALA A 145 9.03 -9.45 -11.29
N GLU A 146 9.94 -9.45 -12.27
CA GLU A 146 9.93 -10.42 -13.37
C GLU A 146 10.24 -11.83 -12.89
N GLU A 147 11.28 -12.00 -12.06
CA GLU A 147 11.62 -13.30 -11.47
C GLU A 147 10.48 -13.85 -10.60
N TYR A 148 9.83 -12.98 -9.84
CA TYR A 148 8.71 -13.33 -8.99
C TYR A 148 7.47 -13.71 -9.81
N GLU A 149 7.16 -12.97 -10.88
CA GLU A 149 6.07 -13.31 -11.80
C GLU A 149 6.30 -14.67 -12.44
N GLU A 150 7.52 -14.94 -12.94
CA GLU A 150 7.86 -16.21 -13.57
C GLU A 150 7.74 -17.37 -12.57
N LYS A 151 8.29 -17.22 -11.37
CA LYS A 151 8.12 -18.21 -10.29
C LYS A 151 6.66 -18.46 -9.95
N CYS A 152 5.82 -17.42 -9.98
CA CYS A 152 4.40 -17.56 -9.68
C CYS A 152 3.63 -18.28 -10.79
N LYS A 153 4.06 -18.24 -12.06
CA LYS A 153 3.43 -19.00 -13.15
C LYS A 153 3.50 -20.51 -12.89
N ASP A 154 4.61 -20.98 -12.33
CA ASP A 154 4.80 -22.39 -11.97
C ASP A 154 3.93 -22.84 -10.78
N LEU A 155 3.52 -21.89 -9.93
CA LEU A 155 2.73 -22.13 -8.72
C LEU A 155 1.24 -21.84 -8.91
N ALA A 156 0.87 -21.23 -10.04
CA ALA A 156 -0.48 -20.78 -10.29
C ALA A 156 -1.45 -21.95 -10.45
N ASP A 157 -2.67 -21.77 -9.93
CA ASP A 157 -3.76 -22.70 -10.15
C ASP A 157 -4.39 -22.52 -11.56
N GLU A 158 -5.49 -23.25 -11.82
CA GLU A 158 -6.23 -23.17 -13.09
C GLU A 158 -6.77 -21.75 -13.39
N THR A 159 -6.82 -20.87 -12.39
CA THR A 159 -7.26 -19.47 -12.53
C THR A 159 -6.11 -18.49 -12.77
N GLY A 160 -4.86 -18.98 -12.80
CA GLY A 160 -3.66 -18.16 -12.95
C GLY A 160 -3.20 -17.50 -11.64
N LEU A 161 -3.89 -17.77 -10.53
CA LEU A 161 -3.62 -17.15 -9.23
C LEU A 161 -2.72 -18.02 -8.37
N VAL A 162 -1.89 -17.34 -7.58
CA VAL A 162 -1.15 -17.95 -6.48
C VAL A 162 -1.79 -17.47 -5.18
N GLU A 163 -2.16 -18.43 -4.35
CA GLU A 163 -2.72 -18.20 -3.02
C GLU A 163 -1.71 -18.64 -1.97
N PHE A 164 -1.40 -17.74 -1.05
CA PHE A 164 -0.56 -18.01 0.11
C PHE A 164 -1.42 -18.22 1.36
N ASP A 165 -1.07 -19.24 2.15
CA ASP A 165 -1.68 -19.46 3.47
C ASP A 165 -0.81 -18.93 4.60
N ARG A 166 0.53 -18.96 4.41
CA ARG A 166 1.51 -18.59 5.43
C ARG A 166 2.40 -17.44 4.94
N LEU A 167 2.91 -16.66 5.90
CA LEU A 167 3.85 -15.56 5.61
C LEU A 167 5.09 -16.03 4.85
N SER A 168 5.64 -17.20 5.24
CA SER A 168 6.80 -17.83 4.60
C SER A 168 6.61 -18.20 3.14
N ASP A 169 5.36 -18.37 2.70
CA ASP A 169 5.05 -18.88 1.37
C ASP A 169 5.07 -17.76 0.34
N THR A 170 4.91 -16.51 0.80
CA THR A 170 4.90 -15.32 -0.07
C THR A 170 6.23 -15.12 -0.79
N GLY A 171 7.37 -15.37 -0.14
CA GLY A 171 8.70 -15.10 -0.71
C GLY A 171 8.99 -13.63 -1.01
N LEU A 172 8.17 -12.70 -0.49
CA LEU A 172 8.31 -11.25 -0.66
C LEU A 172 9.18 -10.60 0.42
N ASP A 173 9.57 -11.34 1.43
CA ASP A 173 10.62 -10.99 2.40
C ASP A 173 11.96 -10.71 1.71
N LYS A 174 12.23 -11.40 0.59
CA LYS A 174 13.42 -11.22 -0.24
C LYS A 174 13.60 -9.82 -0.85
N LEU A 175 12.53 -9.03 -0.97
CA LEU A 175 12.65 -7.63 -1.43
C LEU A 175 13.65 -6.82 -0.58
N GLU A 176 13.76 -7.13 0.71
CA GLU A 176 14.74 -6.50 1.60
C GLU A 176 16.17 -6.95 1.29
N GLU A 177 16.35 -8.25 1.03
CA GLU A 177 17.65 -8.87 0.72
C GLU A 177 18.19 -8.44 -0.66
N ASP A 178 17.28 -8.29 -1.63
CA ASP A 178 17.60 -8.00 -3.03
C ASP A 178 17.81 -6.49 -3.30
N GLY A 179 17.90 -5.67 -2.26
CA GLY A 179 18.21 -4.24 -2.41
C GLY A 179 17.11 -3.45 -3.13
N CYS A 180 15.85 -3.86 -3.02
CA CYS A 180 14.71 -3.17 -3.62
C CYS A 180 14.29 -1.91 -2.84
N TYR A 181 14.96 -1.61 -1.73
CA TYR A 181 14.70 -0.46 -0.87
C TYR A 181 15.91 0.48 -0.83
N LEU A 182 15.63 1.78 -0.82
CA LEU A 182 16.63 2.82 -0.58
C LEU A 182 16.20 3.65 0.63
N GLN A 183 16.98 3.56 1.70
CA GLN A 183 16.60 4.06 3.02
C GLN A 183 16.12 5.52 3.00
N GLY A 184 14.87 5.74 3.39
CA GLY A 184 14.25 7.06 3.47
C GLY A 184 13.94 7.72 2.11
N VAL A 185 14.09 6.99 1.00
CA VAL A 185 13.79 7.46 -0.36
C VAL A 185 12.83 6.50 -1.04
N ILE A 186 13.25 5.25 -1.26
CA ILE A 186 12.42 4.20 -1.85
C ILE A 186 11.98 3.26 -0.73
N GLY A 187 10.80 3.54 -0.19
CA GLY A 187 10.10 2.70 0.78
C GLY A 187 8.89 2.00 0.17
N THR A 188 8.18 1.22 0.98
CA THR A 188 7.05 0.38 0.54
C THR A 188 5.96 1.17 -0.19
N GLY A 189 5.73 2.45 0.15
CA GLY A 189 4.77 3.29 -0.55
C GLY A 189 5.07 3.50 -2.05
N ILE A 190 6.34 3.74 -2.41
CA ILE A 190 6.75 3.90 -3.83
C ILE A 190 6.82 2.53 -4.49
N LEU A 191 7.49 1.58 -3.83
CA LEU A 191 7.68 0.21 -4.32
C LEU A 191 6.34 -0.46 -4.67
N SER A 192 5.39 -0.49 -3.73
CA SER A 192 4.07 -1.09 -3.95
C SER A 192 3.26 -0.37 -5.03
N THR A 193 3.45 0.94 -5.22
CA THR A 193 2.77 1.69 -6.28
C THR A 193 3.28 1.29 -7.66
N VAL A 194 4.60 1.16 -7.82
CA VAL A 194 5.24 0.74 -9.08
C VAL A 194 4.89 -0.71 -9.38
N LEU A 195 5.10 -1.60 -8.40
CA LEU A 195 4.82 -3.03 -8.57
C LEU A 195 3.35 -3.32 -8.86
N ASN A 196 2.41 -2.68 -8.16
CA ASN A 196 0.98 -2.87 -8.44
C ASN A 196 0.58 -2.33 -9.81
N ALA A 197 1.20 -1.25 -10.30
CA ALA A 197 0.92 -0.72 -11.63
C ALA A 197 1.34 -1.69 -12.74
N LEU A 198 2.41 -2.47 -12.54
CA LEU A 198 2.92 -3.42 -13.52
C LEU A 198 2.27 -4.81 -13.39
N TYR A 199 2.09 -5.31 -12.17
CA TYR A 199 1.56 -6.64 -11.88
C TYR A 199 0.45 -6.58 -10.82
N PRO A 200 -0.75 -6.06 -11.17
CA PRO A 200 -1.87 -5.87 -10.25
C PRO A 200 -2.46 -7.15 -9.66
N HIS A 201 -2.15 -8.32 -10.22
CA HIS A 201 -2.47 -9.63 -9.67
C HIS A 201 -1.43 -10.14 -8.66
N ARG A 202 -0.18 -9.65 -8.68
CA ARG A 202 0.87 -10.13 -7.77
C ARG A 202 1.11 -9.22 -6.58
N PHE A 203 1.11 -7.92 -6.81
CA PHE A 203 1.55 -6.96 -5.80
C PHE A 203 0.39 -6.03 -5.44
N PRO A 204 -0.06 -6.00 -4.18
CA PRO A 204 -1.04 -5.03 -3.73
C PRO A 204 -0.43 -3.63 -3.65
N GLY A 205 -1.24 -2.65 -4.04
CA GLY A 205 -0.86 -1.23 -4.05
C GLY A 205 -1.42 -0.50 -2.82
N GLN A 206 -1.50 0.82 -2.92
CA GLN A 206 -2.16 1.69 -1.92
C GLN A 206 -1.73 1.43 -0.47
N PHE A 207 -0.45 1.07 -0.25
CA PHE A 207 0.06 0.58 1.03
C PHE A 207 -0.34 1.45 2.24
N LYS A 208 -0.19 2.78 2.12
CA LYS A 208 -0.58 3.73 3.17
C LYS A 208 -2.08 3.62 3.50
N GLN A 209 -2.94 3.62 2.49
CA GLN A 209 -4.39 3.50 2.66
C GLN A 209 -4.76 2.11 3.19
N GLY A 210 -4.08 1.07 2.72
CA GLY A 210 -4.23 -0.30 3.20
C GLY A 210 -3.94 -0.43 4.69
N LEU A 211 -2.85 0.15 5.20
CA LEU A 211 -2.56 0.14 6.64
C LEU A 211 -3.60 0.90 7.46
N TYR A 212 -4.06 2.08 7.00
CA TYR A 212 -5.17 2.75 7.68
C TYR A 212 -6.45 1.91 7.64
N ALA A 213 -6.75 1.25 6.52
CA ALA A 213 -7.90 0.36 6.44
C ALA A 213 -7.77 -0.80 7.43
N LEU A 214 -6.61 -1.47 7.49
CA LEU A 214 -6.34 -2.57 8.43
C LEU A 214 -6.43 -2.12 9.90
N TYR A 215 -6.03 -0.90 10.22
CA TYR A 215 -6.29 -0.31 11.54
C TYR A 215 -7.78 -0.26 11.89
N PHE A 216 -8.65 0.14 10.95
CA PHE A 216 -10.10 0.15 11.20
C PHE A 216 -10.70 -1.25 11.18
N LEU A 217 -10.22 -2.13 10.32
CA LEU A 217 -10.70 -3.52 10.21
C LEU A 217 -10.28 -4.36 11.43
N SER A 218 -9.17 -4.07 12.07
CA SER A 218 -8.77 -4.67 13.35
C SER A 218 -9.49 -4.05 14.57
N GLU A 219 -10.59 -3.31 14.35
CA GLU A 219 -11.32 -2.57 15.39
C GLU A 219 -10.42 -1.61 16.20
N ARG A 220 -9.33 -1.12 15.60
CA ARG A 220 -8.37 -0.20 16.24
C ARG A 220 -7.62 -0.84 17.40
N LYS A 221 -7.55 -2.18 17.46
CA LYS A 221 -6.90 -2.93 18.53
C LYS A 221 -5.38 -2.85 18.43
N THR A 222 -4.73 -2.93 19.58
CA THR A 222 -3.28 -2.88 19.74
C THR A 222 -2.62 -4.26 19.75
N ILE A 223 -3.42 -5.32 19.67
CA ILE A 223 -3.09 -6.76 19.74
C ILE A 223 -1.61 -7.06 20.05
N ASP A 224 -1.32 -7.25 21.35
CA ASP A 224 -0.02 -7.72 21.88
C ASP A 224 1.22 -6.87 21.56
N MET A 225 1.06 -5.69 20.98
CA MET A 225 2.16 -4.76 20.73
C MET A 225 2.71 -4.20 22.05
N GLY A 226 4.03 -4.29 22.25
CA GLY A 226 4.72 -3.85 23.47
C GLY A 226 4.62 -2.33 23.71
N SER A 227 4.45 -1.56 22.64
CA SER A 227 4.17 -0.11 22.63
C SER A 227 2.76 0.24 23.12
N GLY A 228 1.82 -0.71 23.11
CA GLY A 228 0.40 -0.44 23.35
C GLY A 228 -0.26 0.36 22.23
N SER A 229 0.32 0.40 21.03
CA SER A 229 -0.31 0.94 19.81
C SER A 229 -0.72 -0.18 18.83
N SER A 230 -1.55 0.15 17.83
CA SER A 230 -1.84 -0.80 16.75
C SER A 230 -0.64 -0.99 15.84
N GLU A 231 -0.38 -2.22 15.38
CA GLU A 231 0.72 -2.54 14.46
C GLU A 231 0.67 -1.77 13.13
N PHE A 232 -0.53 -1.32 12.71
CA PHE A 232 -0.73 -0.64 11.44
C PHE A 232 -0.43 0.86 11.49
N LEU A 233 -0.36 1.44 12.69
CA LEU A 233 -0.09 2.86 12.91
C LEU A 233 1.19 3.02 13.72
N MET A 234 1.78 4.20 13.62
CA MET A 234 2.90 4.61 14.45
C MET A 234 2.70 6.01 14.97
N VAL A 235 3.17 6.22 16.19
CA VAL A 235 3.12 7.50 16.87
C VAL A 235 4.33 8.33 16.47
N LYS A 236 4.11 9.58 16.05
CA LYS A 236 5.17 10.57 15.82
C LYS A 236 5.45 11.31 17.12
N ASP A 237 6.27 10.73 17.97
CA ASP A 237 6.65 11.30 19.27
C ASP A 237 7.98 12.07 19.24
N ASP A 238 8.71 11.97 18.14
CA ASP A 238 10.00 12.64 17.89
C ASP A 238 9.85 14.05 17.31
N MET A 239 8.74 14.33 16.63
CA MET A 239 8.37 15.65 16.11
C MET A 239 7.13 16.18 16.83
N LYS A 240 7.31 17.20 17.68
CA LYS A 240 6.16 17.97 18.17
C LYS A 240 5.51 18.66 16.99
N SER A 241 4.24 18.36 16.71
CA SER A 241 3.46 19.16 15.77
C SER A 241 3.45 20.63 16.23
N LYS A 242 3.20 21.56 15.30
CA LYS A 242 3.11 23.00 15.61
C LYS A 242 2.04 23.30 16.68
N THR A 243 1.08 22.40 16.87
CA THR A 243 0.00 22.50 17.85
C THR A 243 0.32 21.82 19.19
N GLY A 244 1.47 21.14 19.32
CA GLY A 244 1.85 20.40 20.52
C GLY A 244 1.10 19.08 20.70
N ILE A 245 0.51 18.57 19.62
CA ILE A 245 -0.27 17.33 19.59
C ILE A 245 0.62 16.18 19.12
N ILE A 246 0.38 15.00 19.67
CA ILE A 246 1.01 13.76 19.23
C ILE A 246 0.22 13.27 18.02
N GLU A 247 0.84 13.30 16.85
CA GLU A 247 0.26 12.80 15.60
C GLU A 247 0.56 11.31 15.44
N THR A 248 -0.29 10.63 14.67
CA THR A 248 -0.05 9.26 14.21
C THR A 248 0.00 9.23 12.69
N GLU A 249 0.70 8.24 12.17
CA GLU A 249 0.85 7.96 10.74
C GLU A 249 0.72 6.46 10.51
N HIS A 250 0.47 6.01 9.28
CA HIS A 250 0.64 4.60 8.92
C HIS A 250 2.05 4.11 9.27
N ASN A 251 2.18 2.86 9.70
CA ASN A 251 3.47 2.24 9.99
C ASN A 251 4.26 2.05 8.68
N TYR A 252 5.14 3.01 8.35
CA TYR A 252 5.88 2.98 7.09
C TYR A 252 7.00 1.93 7.04
N TYR A 253 7.27 1.24 8.14
CA TYR A 253 8.17 0.09 8.22
C TYR A 253 7.44 -1.25 8.14
N TYR A 254 6.09 -1.25 8.10
CA TYR A 254 5.31 -2.48 8.17
C TYR A 254 5.75 -3.48 7.07
N PRO A 255 6.02 -4.76 7.40
CA PRO A 255 6.57 -5.70 6.44
C PRO A 255 5.62 -5.90 5.26
N TYR A 256 6.14 -5.70 4.04
CA TYR A 256 5.29 -5.73 2.84
C TYR A 256 4.67 -7.11 2.60
N HIS A 257 5.42 -8.17 2.85
CA HIS A 257 4.93 -9.55 2.69
C HIS A 257 3.76 -9.87 3.64
N VAL A 258 3.77 -9.36 4.88
CA VAL A 258 2.65 -9.46 5.82
C VAL A 258 1.43 -8.71 5.28
N PHE A 259 1.63 -7.50 4.77
CA PHE A 259 0.58 -6.72 4.12
C PHE A 259 -0.03 -7.45 2.91
N VAL A 260 0.79 -8.14 2.13
CA VAL A 260 0.32 -8.94 0.99
C VAL A 260 -0.61 -10.06 1.43
N LEU A 261 -0.25 -10.80 2.48
CA LEU A 261 -1.08 -11.89 2.98
C LEU A 261 -2.44 -11.39 3.50
N TYR A 262 -2.49 -10.27 4.22
CA TYR A 262 -3.76 -9.62 4.59
C TYR A 262 -4.57 -9.25 3.35
N THR A 263 -3.93 -8.62 2.37
CA THR A 263 -4.62 -8.10 1.20
C THR A 263 -5.17 -9.22 0.32
N GLN A 264 -4.47 -10.35 0.21
CA GLN A 264 -4.97 -11.55 -0.47
C GLN A 264 -6.19 -12.13 0.24
N LYS A 265 -6.12 -12.33 1.57
CA LYS A 265 -7.27 -12.87 2.32
C LYS A 265 -8.48 -11.94 2.25
N ILE A 266 -8.29 -10.62 2.28
CA ILE A 266 -9.36 -9.64 2.08
C ILE A 266 -9.93 -9.69 0.65
N HIS A 267 -9.07 -9.82 -0.37
CA HIS A 267 -9.51 -10.00 -1.75
C HIS A 267 -10.48 -11.19 -1.87
N ASN A 268 -10.09 -12.33 -1.30
CA ASN A 268 -10.88 -13.55 -1.36
C ASN A 268 -12.25 -13.37 -0.72
N LEU A 269 -12.32 -12.74 0.45
CA LEU A 269 -13.60 -12.42 1.10
C LEU A 269 -14.49 -11.55 0.23
N ILE A 270 -13.95 -10.47 -0.35
CA ILE A 270 -14.72 -9.53 -1.18
C ILE A 270 -15.21 -10.22 -2.45
N ASN A 271 -14.34 -10.94 -3.14
CA ASN A 271 -14.67 -11.60 -4.39
C ASN A 271 -15.70 -12.73 -4.17
N GLU A 272 -15.58 -13.49 -3.08
CA GLU A 272 -16.55 -14.49 -2.67
C GLU A 272 -17.91 -13.84 -2.34
N TYR A 273 -17.93 -12.79 -1.52
CA TYR A 273 -19.15 -12.07 -1.17
C TYR A 273 -19.89 -11.55 -2.41
N ILE A 274 -19.17 -10.92 -3.34
CA ILE A 274 -19.77 -10.39 -4.59
C ILE A 274 -20.30 -11.54 -5.46
N TYR A 275 -19.58 -12.64 -5.56
CA TYR A 275 -20.03 -13.80 -6.33
C TYR A 275 -21.28 -14.44 -5.72
N GLU A 276 -21.33 -14.65 -4.41
CA GLU A 276 -22.48 -15.26 -3.72
C GLU A 276 -23.76 -14.42 -3.84
N HIS A 277 -23.64 -13.09 -3.78
CA HIS A 277 -24.81 -12.19 -3.78
C HIS A 277 -25.26 -11.76 -5.17
N TYR A 278 -24.34 -11.69 -6.14
CA TYR A 278 -24.61 -11.09 -7.45
C TYR A 278 -24.26 -11.99 -8.64
N GLY A 279 -23.55 -13.10 -8.41
CA GLY A 279 -23.10 -14.01 -9.47
C GLY A 279 -22.01 -13.42 -10.36
N ILE A 280 -21.33 -12.35 -9.92
CA ILE A 280 -20.31 -11.62 -10.66
C ILE A 280 -18.94 -11.95 -10.06
N ARG A 281 -17.93 -12.18 -10.91
CA ARG A 281 -16.53 -12.32 -10.50
C ARG A 281 -15.72 -11.13 -10.97
N PHE A 282 -14.83 -10.64 -10.11
CA PHE A 282 -13.85 -9.65 -10.52
C PHE A 282 -12.72 -10.34 -11.31
N PRO A 283 -12.23 -9.76 -12.42
CA PRO A 283 -11.13 -10.35 -13.19
C PRO A 283 -9.86 -10.55 -12.35
N THR A 284 -9.31 -11.77 -12.37
CA THR A 284 -8.18 -12.19 -11.52
C THR A 284 -6.88 -11.45 -11.83
N GLU A 285 -6.65 -11.11 -13.11
CA GLU A 285 -5.53 -10.27 -13.58
C GLU A 285 -5.44 -8.92 -12.86
N TYR A 286 -6.55 -8.44 -12.29
CA TYR A 286 -6.60 -7.16 -11.60
C TYR A 286 -6.87 -7.30 -10.11
N ARG A 287 -6.73 -8.50 -9.50
CA ARG A 287 -7.30 -8.79 -8.17
C ARG A 287 -7.04 -7.73 -7.10
N TYR A 288 -5.83 -7.16 -7.03
CA TYR A 288 -5.53 -6.14 -6.03
C TYR A 288 -6.04 -4.74 -6.37
N VAL A 289 -6.44 -4.46 -7.62
CA VAL A 289 -7.17 -3.23 -7.96
C VAL A 289 -8.50 -3.18 -7.22
N LEU A 290 -9.22 -4.30 -7.11
CA LEU A 290 -10.45 -4.38 -6.32
C LEU A 290 -10.18 -4.12 -4.84
N THR A 291 -9.16 -4.77 -4.27
CA THR A 291 -8.85 -4.62 -2.83
C THR A 291 -8.34 -3.22 -2.51
N ASN A 292 -7.58 -2.60 -3.41
CA ASN A 292 -7.14 -1.22 -3.30
C ASN A 292 -8.34 -0.25 -3.24
N ASP A 293 -9.37 -0.47 -4.07
CA ASP A 293 -10.61 0.32 -4.03
C ASP A 293 -11.40 0.10 -2.73
N PHE A 294 -11.44 -1.14 -2.23
CA PHE A 294 -12.02 -1.44 -0.93
C PHE A 294 -11.29 -0.72 0.22
N TYR A 295 -9.96 -0.67 0.22
CA TYR A 295 -9.20 0.11 1.20
C TYR A 295 -9.52 1.61 1.12
N LEU A 296 -9.69 2.16 -0.08
CA LEU A 296 -10.13 3.54 -0.26
C LEU A 296 -11.54 3.76 0.32
N PHE A 297 -12.44 2.81 0.14
CA PHE A 297 -13.77 2.86 0.75
C PHE A 297 -13.70 2.85 2.29
N VAL A 298 -12.96 1.91 2.90
CA VAL A 298 -12.80 1.83 4.37
C VAL A 298 -12.22 3.14 4.92
N THR A 299 -11.20 3.69 4.28
CA THR A 299 -10.58 4.95 4.71
C THR A 299 -11.51 6.15 4.51
N MET A 300 -12.32 6.17 3.45
CA MET A 300 -13.35 7.19 3.23
C MET A 300 -14.41 7.18 4.34
N CYS A 301 -14.91 5.99 4.74
CA CYS A 301 -15.85 5.85 5.85
C CYS A 301 -15.28 6.37 7.18
N ASN A 302 -13.96 6.34 7.35
CA ASN A 302 -13.27 6.73 8.58
C ASN A 302 -12.47 8.04 8.44
N LYS A 303 -12.74 8.87 7.41
CA LYS A 303 -11.96 10.07 7.10
C LYS A 303 -11.77 11.04 8.28
N GLU A 304 -12.79 11.18 9.13
CA GLU A 304 -12.76 12.08 10.30
C GLU A 304 -11.85 11.53 11.41
N SER A 305 -11.88 10.21 11.61
CA SER A 305 -10.95 9.54 12.53
C SER A 305 -9.52 9.67 12.03
N ILE A 306 -9.27 9.50 10.72
CA ILE A 306 -7.95 9.70 10.12
C ILE A 306 -7.50 11.17 10.28
N ALA A 307 -8.39 12.14 10.04
CA ALA A 307 -8.07 13.55 10.22
C ALA A 307 -7.65 13.86 11.67
N THR A 308 -8.35 13.30 12.65
CA THR A 308 -8.01 13.42 14.08
C THR A 308 -6.66 12.78 14.39
N LEU A 309 -6.46 11.54 13.94
CA LEU A 309 -5.22 10.77 14.13
C LEU A 309 -4.00 11.47 13.54
N SER A 310 -4.17 12.15 12.42
CA SER A 310 -3.12 12.90 11.73
C SER A 310 -3.01 14.37 12.15
N GLY A 311 -3.77 14.81 13.17
CA GLY A 311 -3.76 16.20 13.65
C GLY A 311 -4.32 17.24 12.67
N ASN A 312 -5.00 16.80 11.60
CA ASN A 312 -5.52 17.65 10.53
C ASN A 312 -6.87 18.31 10.86
N ASP A 313 -7.62 17.79 11.83
CA ASP A 313 -8.90 18.36 12.27
C ASP A 313 -8.73 19.70 12.99
N ASP A 314 -7.61 19.90 13.70
CA ASP A 314 -7.30 21.16 14.37
C ASP A 314 -6.76 22.25 13.43
N ILE A 315 -6.08 21.91 12.32
CA ILE A 315 -5.70 22.90 11.28
C ILE A 315 -6.95 23.62 10.72
N ASN A 316 -8.08 22.90 10.63
CA ASN A 316 -9.34 23.47 10.18
C ASN A 316 -10.04 24.36 11.22
N LYS A 317 -9.85 24.13 12.53
CA LYS A 317 -10.41 24.98 13.60
C LYS A 317 -9.72 26.34 13.71
N PHE A 318 -8.41 26.40 13.49
CA PHE A 318 -7.66 27.66 13.53
C PHE A 318 -7.80 28.51 12.25
N ASN A 319 -8.14 27.90 11.10
CA ASN A 319 -8.40 28.62 9.85
C ASN A 319 -9.82 29.20 9.73
N GLN A 320 -10.74 28.83 10.63
CA GLN A 320 -12.06 29.48 10.74
C GLN A 320 -12.07 30.68 11.70
N SER A 321 -10.91 31.03 12.28
CA SER A 321 -10.76 32.07 13.30
C SER A 321 -9.93 33.28 12.84
N VAL A 322 -9.78 33.52 11.54
CA VAL A 322 -9.11 34.71 10.98
C VAL A 322 -10.00 35.45 10.01
#